data_AF-A0A554QSN7-F1
#
_entry.id   AF-A0A554QSN7-F1
#
_cell.length_a   1.000
_cell.length_b   1.000
_cell.length_c   1.000
_cell.angle_alpha   90.00
_cell.angle_beta   90.00
_cell.angle_gamma   90.00
#
_symmetry.space_group_name_H-M   'P 1'
#
loop_
_entity.id
_entity.type
_entity.pdbx_description
1 polymer ?
#
loop_
_entity_poly.entity_id
_entity_poly.type
_entity_poly.pdbx_seq_one_letter_code
_entity_poly.pdbx_strand_id
1 'polypeptide(L)'
;MIEKIRISGYRKFREFTFAPHPRFNILVGENESGKSTLLEAIGLALTGRVNGRTAAEELNPFWFNQQDVIEFFRAREEGKPVAPPEITIEVFLCDRDDFQRKLFGANNSEVPTRECAGVCLRVAPNPEYSMETEAHLKSDSSILPVEYYMVDWRSFGDVVLTTRPKELTTAIIDSRTIRSSNGVDFHLRQILSDHLETQQKAAVSLAFRSVKETMTVEHLQEVNDKISQLEGALGDKRLSLAMDQSARGSWDTSVVPHVAELPFGMAGQGQQAAIKIALAMGNQASSAHVVMIEEPENHLSHTSLNALLRRIETLASDGQQLFVTTHSSFVLNRLGLNGLMFISDGRAISLDELPDDTVAYYKKLPGYDTLRMVLADRFVLVEGPSDEILFEKFYLDARGQRPIEDGVDVISMRGLALKRCLELAKALDKRCAALRDNDGSDPAELLDEISYLTDEVSRRVFIGDVSLGHTLEPQVLTANPDESRMRKVLGVTDRANLETWMTNNKTEAALRIAESDDVLAPPKYFTEAIEFIHGSE
;
A
#
# COMPACT_ATOMS: atom_id res chain seq x y z
N MET A 1 -12.81 -3.85 -12.68
CA MET A 1 -12.67 -5.25 -13.13
C MET A 1 -12.88 -6.19 -11.96
N ILE A 2 -12.07 -6.07 -10.92
CA ILE A 2 -12.27 -6.74 -9.63
C ILE A 2 -13.40 -6.00 -8.90
N GLU A 3 -14.39 -6.75 -8.43
CA GLU A 3 -15.49 -6.24 -7.59
C GLU A 3 -15.22 -6.50 -6.10
N LYS A 4 -14.60 -7.64 -5.78
CA LYS A 4 -14.37 -8.06 -4.41
C LYS A 4 -13.19 -9.02 -4.33
N ILE A 5 -12.49 -8.98 -3.21
CA ILE A 5 -11.39 -9.88 -2.87
C ILE A 5 -11.71 -10.47 -1.50
N ARG A 6 -11.52 -11.78 -1.35
CA ARG A 6 -11.54 -12.47 -0.05
C ARG A 6 -10.25 -13.24 0.14
N ILE A 7 -9.65 -13.09 1.30
CA ILE A 7 -8.40 -13.75 1.67
C ILE A 7 -8.61 -14.42 3.03
N SER A 8 -8.27 -15.70 3.12
CA SER A 8 -8.30 -16.48 4.34
C SER A 8 -6.98 -17.23 4.51
N GLY A 9 -6.44 -17.21 5.73
CA GLY A 9 -5.24 -17.95 6.12
C GLY A 9 -3.92 -17.48 5.50
N TYR A 10 -3.85 -16.32 4.82
CA TYR A 10 -2.66 -15.86 4.09
C TYR A 10 -1.88 -14.75 4.83
N ARG A 11 -0.66 -15.05 5.27
CA ARG A 11 0.25 -14.13 5.98
C ARG A 11 -0.48 -13.37 7.09
N LYS A 12 -0.61 -12.04 7.02
CA LYS A 12 -1.31 -11.23 8.03
C LYS A 12 -2.84 -11.35 7.98
N PHE A 13 -3.40 -11.85 6.88
CA PHE A 13 -4.85 -11.96 6.70
C PHE A 13 -5.35 -13.33 7.14
N ARG A 14 -5.83 -13.39 8.39
CA ARG A 14 -6.59 -14.55 8.89
C ARG A 14 -7.92 -14.68 8.16
N GLU A 15 -8.69 -13.60 8.15
CA GLU A 15 -9.88 -13.39 7.34
C GLU A 15 -9.89 -11.92 6.90
N PHE A 16 -9.98 -11.67 5.60
CA PHE A 16 -9.97 -10.33 5.04
C PHE A 16 -10.90 -10.28 3.84
N THR A 17 -11.79 -9.29 3.82
CA THR A 17 -12.69 -9.04 2.70
C THR A 17 -12.61 -7.57 2.32
N PHE A 18 -12.53 -7.32 1.02
CA PHE A 18 -12.28 -6.00 0.49
C PHE A 18 -12.97 -5.81 -0.86
N ALA A 19 -13.71 -4.72 -1.00
CA ALA A 19 -14.37 -4.32 -2.23
C ALA A 19 -13.62 -3.11 -2.83
N PRO A 20 -12.81 -3.30 -3.89
CA PRO A 20 -12.09 -2.21 -4.50
C PRO A 20 -13.02 -1.26 -5.27
N HIS A 21 -12.64 0.01 -5.32
CA HIS A 21 -13.23 0.99 -6.18
C HIS A 21 -12.94 0.61 -7.66
N PRO A 22 -13.90 0.77 -8.59
CA PRO A 22 -13.80 0.19 -9.94
C PRO A 22 -12.63 0.71 -10.77
N ARG A 23 -12.13 1.91 -10.45
CA ARG A 23 -11.08 2.60 -11.22
C ARG A 23 -9.78 2.76 -10.44
N PHE A 24 -9.83 3.51 -9.34
CA PHE A 24 -8.64 3.96 -8.61
C PHE A 24 -8.68 3.47 -7.16
N ASN A 25 -7.60 2.83 -6.70
CA ASN A 25 -7.49 2.24 -5.37
C ASN A 25 -6.13 2.64 -4.78
N ILE A 26 -6.11 3.55 -3.81
CA ILE A 26 -4.88 3.96 -3.13
C ILE A 26 -4.83 3.26 -1.79
N LEU A 27 -3.93 2.30 -1.66
CA LEU A 27 -3.73 1.53 -0.44
C LEU A 27 -2.74 2.28 0.47
N VAL A 28 -3.22 2.72 1.62
CA VAL A 28 -2.43 3.39 2.66
C VAL A 28 -2.62 2.69 3.99
N GLY A 29 -1.68 2.88 4.91
CA GLY A 29 -1.69 2.19 6.19
C GLY A 29 -0.29 2.15 6.77
N GLU A 30 -0.19 1.78 8.04
CA GLU A 30 1.09 1.71 8.74
C GLU A 30 2.05 0.70 8.10
N ASN A 31 3.31 0.76 8.53
CA ASN A 31 4.27 -0.26 8.17
C ASN A 31 3.73 -1.63 8.61
N GLU A 32 3.93 -2.60 7.74
CA GLU A 32 3.43 -3.96 7.96
C GLU A 32 1.89 -4.10 8.08
N SER A 33 1.09 -3.09 7.70
CA SER A 33 -0.38 -3.22 7.78
C SER A 33 -0.98 -4.25 6.81
N GLY A 34 -0.18 -4.81 5.89
CA GLY A 34 -0.62 -5.81 4.92
C GLY A 34 -0.77 -5.32 3.49
N LYS A 35 -0.48 -4.04 3.18
CA LYS A 35 -0.54 -3.44 1.83
C LYS A 35 0.15 -4.28 0.74
N SER A 36 1.44 -4.58 0.91
CA SER A 36 2.20 -5.40 -0.05
C SER A 36 1.67 -6.83 -0.11
N THR A 37 1.21 -7.37 1.02
CA THR A 37 0.59 -8.71 1.08
C THR A 37 -0.71 -8.74 0.29
N LEU A 38 -1.52 -7.67 0.32
CA LEU A 38 -2.75 -7.58 -0.46
C LEU A 38 -2.45 -7.52 -1.96
N LEU A 39 -1.52 -6.67 -2.40
CA LEU A 39 -1.10 -6.62 -3.81
C LEU A 39 -0.56 -7.97 -4.28
N GLU A 40 0.26 -8.63 -3.46
CA GLU A 40 0.80 -9.94 -3.78
C GLU A 40 -0.29 -11.00 -3.86
N ALA A 41 -1.26 -11.02 -2.93
CA ALA A 41 -2.39 -11.95 -2.95
C ALA A 41 -3.25 -11.76 -4.21
N ILE A 42 -3.56 -10.52 -4.59
CA ILE A 42 -4.28 -10.21 -5.83
C ILE A 42 -3.48 -10.71 -7.04
N GLY A 43 -2.18 -10.42 -7.08
CA GLY A 43 -1.28 -10.91 -8.13
C GLY A 43 -1.24 -12.43 -8.21
N LEU A 44 -1.16 -13.11 -7.07
CA LEU A 44 -1.10 -14.56 -6.95
C LEU A 44 -2.39 -15.20 -7.47
N ALA A 45 -3.56 -14.72 -7.07
CA ALA A 45 -4.84 -15.25 -7.53
C ALA A 45 -5.12 -14.97 -9.02
N LEU A 46 -4.69 -13.82 -9.54
CA LEU A 46 -4.90 -13.46 -10.95
C LEU A 46 -3.90 -14.12 -11.92
N THR A 47 -2.71 -14.49 -11.44
CA THR A 47 -1.62 -14.98 -12.31
C THR A 47 -1.12 -16.39 -12.00
N GLY A 48 -1.47 -16.94 -10.84
CA GLY A 48 -0.93 -18.20 -10.32
C GLY A 48 0.58 -18.12 -9.99
N ARG A 49 1.13 -16.91 -9.90
CA ARG A 49 2.57 -16.66 -9.78
C ARG A 49 2.91 -15.59 -8.76
N VAL A 50 4.10 -15.69 -8.19
CA VAL A 50 4.73 -14.69 -7.34
C VAL A 50 6.20 -14.57 -7.74
N ASN A 51 6.73 -13.35 -7.87
CA ASN A 51 8.11 -13.08 -8.30
C ASN A 51 8.52 -13.80 -9.60
N GLY A 52 7.57 -13.99 -10.53
CA GLY A 52 7.79 -14.66 -11.80
C GLY A 52 7.81 -16.20 -11.76
N ARG A 53 7.76 -16.82 -10.59
CA ARG A 53 7.65 -18.29 -10.41
C ARG A 53 6.23 -18.71 -10.08
N THR A 54 5.90 -19.97 -10.33
CA THR A 54 4.56 -20.50 -10.02
C THR A 54 4.36 -20.60 -8.51
N ALA A 55 3.11 -20.48 -8.07
CA ALA A 55 2.75 -20.57 -6.66
C ALA A 55 3.22 -21.89 -6.02
N ALA A 56 3.19 -23.00 -6.77
CA ALA A 56 3.66 -24.29 -6.31
C ALA A 56 5.19 -24.36 -6.11
N GLU A 57 5.97 -23.64 -6.92
CA GLU A 57 7.44 -23.60 -6.80
C GLU A 57 7.92 -22.74 -5.62
N GLU A 58 7.15 -21.73 -5.23
CA GLU A 58 7.49 -20.77 -4.17
C GLU A 58 6.75 -21.04 -2.86
N LEU A 59 5.88 -22.07 -2.82
CA LEU A 59 5.11 -22.41 -1.64
C LEU A 59 6.07 -22.65 -0.46
N ASN A 60 5.81 -21.96 0.65
CA ASN A 60 6.57 -22.09 1.88
C ASN A 60 5.67 -21.97 3.12
N PRO A 61 6.10 -22.49 4.28
CA PRO A 61 5.27 -22.51 5.48
C PRO A 61 4.86 -21.14 6.01
N PHE A 62 5.60 -20.08 5.67
CA PHE A 62 5.35 -18.71 6.14
C PHE A 62 4.32 -17.95 5.29
N TRP A 63 3.77 -18.57 4.26
CA TRP A 63 2.57 -18.07 3.60
C TRP A 63 1.32 -18.23 4.45
N PHE A 64 1.30 -19.23 5.33
CA PHE A 64 0.17 -19.45 6.23
C PHE A 64 0.16 -18.39 7.34
N ASN A 65 -1.03 -17.98 7.75
CA ASN A 65 -1.19 -17.12 8.89
C ASN A 65 -0.60 -17.77 10.15
N GLN A 66 0.33 -17.07 10.79
CA GLN A 66 1.10 -17.64 11.90
C GLN A 66 0.22 -17.94 13.12
N GLN A 67 -0.84 -17.16 13.34
CA GLN A 67 -1.77 -17.41 14.43
C GLN A 67 -2.58 -18.69 14.19
N ASP A 68 -3.06 -18.92 12.96
CA ASP A 68 -3.75 -20.17 12.60
C ASP A 68 -2.82 -21.40 12.76
N VAL A 69 -1.55 -21.27 12.38
CA VAL A 69 -0.54 -22.33 12.55
C VAL A 69 -0.28 -22.63 14.04
N ILE A 70 -0.09 -21.59 14.86
CA ILE A 70 0.13 -21.75 16.30
C ILE A 70 -1.09 -22.40 16.98
N GLU A 71 -2.29 -21.93 16.65
CA GLU A 71 -3.55 -22.49 17.18
C GLU A 71 -3.74 -23.94 16.76
N PHE A 72 -3.40 -24.30 15.53
CA PHE A 72 -3.44 -25.66 15.02
C PHE A 72 -2.51 -26.61 15.80
N PHE A 73 -1.23 -26.26 15.94
CA PHE A 73 -0.28 -27.12 16.68
C PHE A 73 -0.65 -27.24 18.16
N ARG A 74 -1.07 -26.13 18.80
CA ARG A 74 -1.55 -26.15 20.20
C ARG A 74 -2.77 -27.08 20.37
N ALA A 75 -3.75 -26.98 19.47
CA ALA A 75 -4.94 -27.83 19.54
C ALA A 75 -4.59 -29.32 19.35
N ARG A 76 -3.59 -29.65 18.50
CA ARG A 76 -3.10 -31.03 18.34
C ARG A 76 -2.35 -31.53 19.57
N GLU A 77 -1.52 -30.71 20.21
CA GLU A 77 -0.88 -31.06 21.49
C GLU A 77 -1.91 -31.37 22.58
N GLU A 78 -3.04 -30.65 22.58
CA GLU A 78 -4.19 -30.90 23.45
C GLU A 78 -5.03 -32.14 23.04
N GLY A 79 -4.66 -32.84 21.97
CA GLY A 79 -5.37 -34.02 21.47
C GLY A 79 -6.69 -33.72 20.76
N LYS A 80 -6.94 -32.47 20.36
CA LYS A 80 -8.16 -32.09 19.63
C LYS A 80 -8.03 -32.43 18.14
N PRO A 81 -9.06 -33.01 17.51
CA PRO A 81 -9.08 -33.21 16.07
C PRO A 81 -9.29 -31.86 15.38
N VAL A 82 -8.22 -31.31 14.81
CA VAL A 82 -8.25 -30.06 14.03
C VAL A 82 -7.69 -30.32 12.63
N ALA A 83 -8.31 -29.73 11.62
CA ALA A 83 -7.82 -29.80 10.25
C ALA A 83 -6.55 -28.94 10.10
N PRO A 84 -5.59 -29.34 9.25
CA PRO A 84 -4.43 -28.49 8.95
C PRO A 84 -4.87 -27.14 8.36
N PRO A 85 -4.13 -26.05 8.63
CA PRO A 85 -4.44 -24.73 8.07
C PRO A 85 -4.44 -24.76 6.54
N GLU A 86 -5.31 -23.95 5.93
CA GLU A 86 -5.42 -23.76 4.49
C GLU A 86 -5.31 -22.27 4.14
N ILE A 87 -4.95 -21.97 2.89
CA ILE A 87 -5.00 -20.62 2.33
C ILE A 87 -6.07 -20.59 1.25
N THR A 88 -6.90 -19.56 1.24
CA THR A 88 -7.83 -19.28 0.15
C THR A 88 -7.77 -17.81 -0.26
N ILE A 89 -7.55 -17.55 -1.54
CA ILE A 89 -7.56 -16.20 -2.12
C ILE A 89 -8.56 -16.20 -3.29
N GLU A 90 -9.67 -15.51 -3.10
CA GLU A 90 -10.73 -15.38 -4.09
C GLU A 90 -10.77 -13.95 -4.65
N VAL A 91 -10.83 -13.85 -5.97
CA VAL A 91 -11.00 -12.58 -6.68
C VAL A 91 -12.28 -12.66 -7.51
N PHE A 92 -13.27 -11.88 -7.08
CA PHE A 92 -14.57 -11.73 -7.73
C PHE A 92 -14.46 -10.64 -8.79
N LEU A 93 -14.94 -10.94 -9.99
CA LEU A 93 -14.82 -10.09 -11.16
C LEU A 93 -16.20 -9.57 -11.58
N CYS A 94 -16.21 -8.36 -12.16
CA CYS A 94 -17.41 -7.77 -12.71
C CYS A 94 -17.96 -8.59 -13.88
N ASP A 95 -19.27 -8.59 -14.03
CA ASP A 95 -19.89 -9.34 -15.11
C ASP A 95 -19.52 -8.74 -16.48
N ARG A 96 -18.89 -9.56 -17.32
CA ARG A 96 -18.51 -9.22 -18.69
C ARG A 96 -18.63 -10.46 -19.58
N ASP A 97 -19.07 -10.24 -20.81
CA ASP A 97 -19.30 -11.31 -21.80
C ASP A 97 -18.06 -12.18 -22.07
N ASP A 98 -16.85 -11.60 -21.96
CA ASP A 98 -15.61 -12.33 -22.16
C ASP A 98 -15.26 -13.28 -20.99
N PHE A 99 -15.74 -13.00 -19.78
CA PHE A 99 -15.54 -13.87 -18.62
C PHE A 99 -16.50 -15.07 -18.58
N GLN A 100 -17.68 -14.92 -19.18
CA GLN A 100 -18.78 -15.91 -19.15
C GLN A 100 -18.36 -17.32 -19.61
N ARG A 101 -17.36 -17.43 -20.49
CA ARG A 101 -16.96 -18.71 -21.08
C ARG A 101 -16.09 -19.60 -20.18
N LYS A 102 -15.31 -19.00 -19.29
CA LYS A 102 -14.26 -19.73 -18.54
C LYS A 102 -14.19 -19.37 -17.07
N LEU A 103 -14.68 -18.19 -16.70
CA LEU A 103 -14.49 -17.63 -15.36
C LEU A 103 -15.77 -17.58 -14.53
N PHE A 104 -16.94 -17.74 -15.15
CA PHE A 104 -18.24 -17.62 -14.50
C PHE A 104 -18.70 -18.94 -13.86
N GLY A 105 -19.19 -18.87 -12.62
CA GLY A 105 -19.82 -19.99 -11.92
C GLY A 105 -20.06 -19.71 -10.45
N ALA A 106 -20.39 -20.76 -9.69
CA ALA A 106 -20.79 -20.68 -8.27
C ALA A 106 -19.71 -21.18 -7.29
N ASN A 107 -18.51 -21.54 -7.77
CA ASN A 107 -17.46 -22.11 -6.91
C ASN A 107 -16.69 -21.00 -6.18
N ASN A 108 -17.37 -20.34 -5.25
CA ASN A 108 -16.82 -19.32 -4.38
C ASN A 108 -17.39 -19.46 -2.95
N SER A 109 -16.75 -18.79 -2.00
CA SER A 109 -17.07 -18.89 -0.57
C SER A 109 -18.23 -17.98 -0.10
N GLU A 110 -18.97 -17.30 -1.00
CA GLU A 110 -20.09 -16.45 -0.58
C GLU A 110 -21.26 -17.26 -0.03
N VAL A 111 -21.91 -16.70 1.00
CA VAL A 111 -23.11 -17.25 1.62
C VAL A 111 -24.13 -16.13 1.76
N PRO A 112 -25.31 -16.19 1.09
CA PRO A 112 -25.70 -17.21 0.11
C PRO A 112 -24.79 -17.19 -1.13
N THR A 113 -24.58 -18.36 -1.74
CA THR A 113 -23.72 -18.49 -2.92
C THR A 113 -24.25 -17.68 -4.09
N ARG A 114 -23.38 -16.87 -4.67
CA ARG A 114 -23.65 -16.04 -5.85
C ARG A 114 -22.94 -16.62 -7.06
N GLU A 115 -23.66 -16.80 -8.16
CA GLU A 115 -23.02 -17.06 -9.46
C GLU A 115 -22.39 -15.78 -9.99
N CYS A 116 -21.08 -15.82 -10.25
CA CYS A 116 -20.34 -14.68 -10.76
C CYS A 116 -19.03 -15.11 -11.45
N ALA A 117 -18.41 -14.18 -12.18
CA ALA A 117 -17.06 -14.38 -12.69
C ALA A 117 -16.02 -14.27 -11.56
N GLY A 118 -15.01 -15.13 -11.58
CA GLY A 118 -13.90 -15.03 -10.65
C GLY A 118 -12.89 -16.16 -10.72
N VAL A 119 -11.87 -16.03 -9.87
CA VAL A 119 -10.81 -17.02 -9.70
C VAL A 119 -10.53 -17.26 -8.22
N CYS A 120 -10.11 -18.47 -7.90
CA CYS A 120 -9.72 -18.90 -6.57
C CYS A 120 -8.34 -19.55 -6.65
N LEU A 121 -7.42 -19.11 -5.80
CA LEU A 121 -6.20 -19.84 -5.49
C LEU A 121 -6.30 -20.40 -4.08
N ARG A 122 -6.25 -21.73 -3.97
CA ARG A 122 -6.32 -22.46 -2.71
C ARG A 122 -5.03 -23.23 -2.48
N VAL A 123 -4.52 -23.19 -1.25
CA VAL A 123 -3.43 -24.06 -0.79
C VAL A 123 -3.97 -24.91 0.33
N ALA A 124 -3.99 -26.23 0.12
CA ALA A 124 -4.59 -27.17 1.05
C ALA A 124 -3.77 -28.47 1.13
N PRO A 125 -3.89 -29.26 2.21
CA PRO A 125 -3.25 -30.57 2.31
C PRO A 125 -3.64 -31.43 1.10
N ASN A 126 -2.65 -32.05 0.47
CA ASN A 126 -2.92 -32.97 -0.62
C ASN A 126 -3.49 -34.29 -0.04
N PRO A 127 -4.71 -34.71 -0.42
CA PRO A 127 -5.30 -35.94 0.07
C PRO A 127 -4.45 -37.20 -0.17
N GLU A 128 -3.64 -37.20 -1.24
CA GLU A 128 -2.74 -38.30 -1.59
C GLU A 128 -1.63 -38.52 -0.56
N TYR A 129 -1.22 -37.46 0.16
CA TYR A 129 -0.16 -37.50 1.18
C TYR A 129 -0.72 -37.46 2.61
N SER A 130 -1.98 -37.85 2.81
CA SER A 130 -2.65 -37.77 4.11
C SER A 130 -1.94 -38.59 5.20
N MET A 131 -1.41 -39.77 4.87
CA MET A 131 -0.68 -40.62 5.82
C MET A 131 0.67 -40.01 6.21
N GLU A 132 1.42 -39.49 5.24
CA GLU A 132 2.70 -38.83 5.41
C GLU A 132 2.57 -37.52 6.19
N THR A 133 1.52 -36.75 5.90
CA THR A 133 1.17 -35.53 6.63
C THR A 133 0.93 -35.84 8.10
N GLU A 134 0.08 -36.84 8.40
CA GLU A 134 -0.19 -37.24 9.78
C GLU A 134 1.02 -37.85 10.49
N ALA A 135 1.92 -38.53 9.77
CA ALA A 135 3.16 -39.02 10.34
C ALA A 135 4.12 -37.87 10.71
N HIS A 136 4.26 -36.87 9.84
CA HIS A 136 5.10 -35.70 10.11
C HIS A 136 4.56 -34.86 11.26
N LEU A 137 3.25 -34.66 11.32
CA LEU A 137 2.58 -33.89 12.38
C LEU A 137 2.58 -34.57 13.75
N LYS A 138 3.13 -35.79 13.88
CA LYS A 138 3.42 -36.45 15.16
C LYS A 138 4.85 -36.24 15.64
N SER A 139 5.72 -35.66 14.82
CA SER A 139 7.07 -35.28 15.23
C SER A 139 7.06 -34.01 16.09
N ASP A 140 8.16 -33.72 16.80
CA ASP A 140 8.32 -32.51 17.62
C ASP A 140 8.50 -31.21 16.79
N SER A 141 8.07 -31.21 15.52
CA SER A 141 8.16 -30.06 14.62
C SER A 141 6.94 -29.16 14.73
N SER A 142 7.16 -27.85 14.90
CA SER A 142 6.12 -26.81 14.86
C SER A 142 6.00 -26.14 13.48
N ILE A 143 6.48 -26.80 12.42
CA ILE A 143 6.50 -26.28 11.05
C ILE A 143 5.57 -27.13 10.18
N LEU A 144 4.74 -26.48 9.36
CA LEU A 144 3.88 -27.18 8.41
C LEU A 144 4.69 -27.85 7.30
N PRO A 145 4.45 -29.14 6.99
CA PRO A 145 5.11 -29.85 5.90
C PRO A 145 4.47 -29.49 4.55
N VAL A 146 4.81 -28.32 4.02
CA VAL A 146 4.22 -27.78 2.78
C VAL A 146 4.49 -28.64 1.54
N GLU A 147 5.46 -29.55 1.62
CA GLU A 147 5.73 -30.57 0.59
C GLU A 147 4.54 -31.52 0.40
N TYR A 148 3.70 -31.68 1.42
CA TYR A 148 2.48 -32.49 1.36
C TYR A 148 1.22 -31.66 1.09
N TYR A 149 1.38 -30.38 0.78
CA TYR A 149 0.30 -29.51 0.32
C TYR A 149 0.24 -29.46 -1.20
N MET A 150 -0.92 -29.08 -1.72
CA MET A 150 -1.11 -28.78 -3.13
C MET A 150 -1.61 -27.34 -3.30
N VAL A 151 -1.21 -26.74 -4.42
CA VAL A 151 -1.77 -25.46 -4.88
C VAL A 151 -2.80 -25.75 -5.96
N ASP A 152 -4.04 -25.38 -5.70
CA ASP A 152 -5.17 -25.51 -6.62
C ASP A 152 -5.62 -24.12 -7.08
N TRP A 153 -5.38 -23.83 -8.36
CA TRP A 153 -5.77 -22.55 -8.97
C TRP A 153 -6.88 -22.79 -9.99
N ARG A 154 -8.06 -22.24 -9.73
CA ARG A 154 -9.26 -22.47 -10.55
C ARG A 154 -10.05 -21.20 -10.81
N SER A 155 -10.91 -21.25 -11.80
CA SER A 155 -12.00 -20.30 -11.94
C SER A 155 -13.23 -20.69 -11.11
N PHE A 156 -14.15 -19.75 -10.90
CA PHE A 156 -15.44 -20.04 -10.26
C PHE A 156 -16.34 -20.97 -11.11
N GLY A 157 -16.01 -21.18 -12.38
CA GLY A 157 -16.61 -22.20 -13.25
C GLY A 157 -16.05 -23.62 -13.07
N ASP A 158 -15.25 -23.87 -12.01
CA ASP A 158 -14.56 -25.15 -11.73
C ASP A 158 -13.58 -25.60 -12.82
N VAL A 159 -12.91 -24.64 -13.47
CA VAL A 159 -11.86 -24.92 -14.46
C VAL A 159 -10.50 -24.69 -13.84
N VAL A 160 -9.66 -25.73 -13.81
CA VAL A 160 -8.26 -25.62 -13.37
C VAL A 160 -7.46 -24.75 -14.34
N LEU A 161 -6.76 -23.77 -13.79
CA LEU A 161 -5.94 -22.81 -14.52
C LEU A 161 -4.46 -23.21 -14.40
N THR A 162 -3.79 -23.44 -15.53
CA THR A 162 -2.34 -23.72 -15.58
C THR A 162 -1.53 -22.56 -16.14
N THR A 163 -2.21 -21.65 -16.85
CA THR A 163 -1.64 -20.42 -17.41
C THR A 163 -2.64 -19.28 -17.24
N ARG A 164 -2.15 -18.06 -17.04
CA ARG A 164 -2.99 -16.86 -16.93
C ARG A 164 -3.91 -16.71 -18.15
N PRO A 165 -5.24 -16.64 -17.95
CA PRO A 165 -6.19 -16.28 -19.01
C PRO A 165 -5.88 -14.90 -19.59
N LYS A 166 -6.13 -14.69 -20.89
CA LYS A 166 -5.86 -13.39 -21.55
C LYS A 166 -6.76 -12.29 -20.99
N GLU A 167 -7.95 -12.67 -20.57
CA GLU A 167 -8.96 -11.84 -19.95
C GLU A 167 -8.51 -11.32 -18.57
N LEU A 168 -7.50 -11.95 -17.96
CA LEU A 168 -6.89 -11.56 -16.68
C LEU A 168 -5.54 -10.85 -16.84
N THR A 169 -5.33 -10.10 -17.93
CA THR A 169 -4.06 -9.40 -18.14
C THR A 169 -3.82 -8.40 -17.02
N THR A 170 -2.76 -8.66 -16.25
CA THR A 170 -2.35 -7.88 -15.08
C THR A 170 -0.92 -7.41 -15.19
N ALA A 171 -0.64 -6.22 -14.65
CA ALA A 171 0.71 -5.69 -14.54
C ALA A 171 1.03 -5.37 -13.09
N ILE A 172 2.16 -5.86 -12.59
CA ILE A 172 2.69 -5.58 -11.25
C ILE A 172 3.99 -4.81 -11.41
N ILE A 173 4.04 -3.62 -10.83
CA ILE A 173 5.16 -2.70 -10.96
C ILE A 173 5.67 -2.41 -9.54
N ASP A 174 6.75 -3.08 -9.19
CA ASP A 174 7.45 -2.82 -7.93
C ASP A 174 8.72 -2.00 -8.21
N SER A 175 8.83 -0.89 -7.48
CA SER A 175 9.97 0.02 -7.53
C SER A 175 11.20 -0.51 -6.78
N ARG A 176 11.04 -1.52 -5.91
CA ARG A 176 12.09 -2.07 -5.04
C ARG A 176 12.89 -3.21 -5.68
N THR A 177 12.23 -4.04 -6.50
CA THR A 177 12.85 -5.18 -7.24
C THR A 177 13.75 -4.77 -8.42
N ILE A 178 14.04 -3.48 -8.60
CA ILE A 178 14.94 -2.95 -9.65
C ILE A 178 16.42 -3.41 -9.49
N ARG A 179 16.75 -4.20 -8.46
CA ARG A 179 18.14 -4.61 -8.12
C ARG A 179 18.62 -5.93 -8.73
N SER A 180 17.80 -6.62 -9.53
CA SER A 180 18.20 -7.88 -10.14
C SER A 180 19.02 -7.64 -11.42
N SER A 181 20.34 -7.61 -11.29
CA SER A 181 21.28 -7.53 -12.43
C SER A 181 21.34 -8.81 -13.28
N ASN A 182 20.91 -9.95 -12.72
CA ASN A 182 20.94 -11.27 -13.40
C ASN A 182 19.56 -11.75 -13.87
N GLY A 183 18.48 -11.27 -13.27
CA GLY A 183 17.13 -11.49 -13.74
C GLY A 183 16.70 -10.28 -14.54
N VAL A 184 16.81 -10.36 -15.86
CA VAL A 184 16.06 -9.47 -16.73
C VAL A 184 14.61 -9.51 -16.29
N ASP A 185 14.08 -8.34 -15.94
CA ASP A 185 12.77 -8.16 -15.33
C ASP A 185 11.68 -8.96 -16.07
N PHE A 186 11.28 -10.08 -15.45
CA PHE A 186 10.29 -11.00 -16.01
C PHE A 186 8.98 -10.26 -16.32
N HIS A 187 8.59 -9.30 -15.47
CA HIS A 187 7.38 -8.51 -15.71
C HIS A 187 7.49 -7.67 -16.96
N LEU A 188 8.62 -6.99 -17.18
CA LEU A 188 8.85 -6.23 -18.41
C LEU A 188 8.87 -7.15 -19.64
N ARG A 189 9.52 -8.31 -19.57
CA ARG A 189 9.50 -9.30 -20.64
C ARG A 189 8.08 -9.78 -20.94
N GLN A 190 7.30 -10.03 -19.91
CA GLN A 190 5.91 -10.45 -20.05
C GLN A 190 5.08 -9.36 -20.70
N ILE A 191 5.20 -8.10 -20.24
CA ILE A 191 4.53 -6.95 -20.86
C ILE A 191 4.93 -6.85 -22.34
N LEU A 192 6.22 -6.90 -22.67
CA LEU A 192 6.70 -6.83 -24.06
C LEU A 192 6.22 -8.02 -24.91
N SER A 193 6.21 -9.22 -24.33
CA SER A 193 5.68 -10.41 -24.97
C SER A 193 4.19 -10.26 -25.23
N ASP A 194 3.41 -9.71 -24.30
CA ASP A 194 1.97 -9.47 -24.46
C ASP A 194 1.66 -8.41 -25.54
N HIS A 195 2.63 -7.57 -25.89
CA HIS A 195 2.53 -6.64 -27.03
C HIS A 195 2.85 -7.26 -28.39
N LEU A 196 3.45 -8.46 -28.43
CA LEU A 196 3.76 -9.15 -29.68
C LEU A 196 2.62 -10.10 -30.08
N GLU A 197 2.23 -10.04 -31.35
CA GLU A 197 1.25 -10.98 -31.90
C GLU A 197 1.83 -12.40 -31.96
N THR A 198 0.95 -13.41 -31.95
CA THR A 198 1.38 -14.83 -31.94
C THR A 198 2.24 -15.17 -33.17
N GLN A 199 1.92 -14.59 -34.33
CA GLN A 199 2.70 -14.78 -35.56
C GLN A 199 4.10 -14.15 -35.46
N GLN A 200 4.22 -12.96 -34.85
CA GLN A 200 5.50 -12.29 -34.63
C GLN A 200 6.39 -13.09 -33.67
N LYS A 201 5.83 -13.60 -32.56
CA LYS A 201 6.57 -14.47 -31.63
C LYS A 201 7.12 -15.72 -32.31
N ALA A 202 6.32 -16.35 -33.17
CA ALA A 202 6.74 -17.54 -33.91
C ALA A 202 7.88 -17.22 -34.88
N ALA A 203 7.79 -16.10 -35.61
CA ALA A 203 8.83 -15.66 -36.53
C ALA A 203 10.16 -15.38 -35.83
N VAL A 204 10.16 -14.64 -34.71
CA VAL A 204 11.37 -14.38 -33.92
C VAL A 204 11.96 -15.66 -33.35
N SER A 205 11.11 -16.57 -32.86
CA SER A 205 11.55 -17.87 -32.34
C SER A 205 12.26 -18.70 -33.41
N LEU A 206 11.76 -18.70 -34.65
CA LEU A 206 12.37 -19.43 -35.75
C LEU A 206 13.71 -18.81 -36.16
N ALA A 207 13.77 -17.48 -36.28
CA ALA A 207 15.01 -16.76 -36.58
C ALA A 207 16.08 -17.02 -35.51
N PHE A 208 15.71 -17.00 -34.23
CA PHE A 208 16.64 -17.25 -33.13
C PHE A 208 17.16 -18.70 -33.12
N ARG A 209 16.32 -19.68 -33.44
CA ARG A 209 16.76 -21.07 -33.64
C ARG A 209 17.79 -21.20 -34.74
N SER A 210 17.59 -20.49 -35.86
CA SER A 210 18.56 -20.44 -36.96
C SER A 210 19.89 -19.85 -36.50
N VAL A 211 19.89 -18.74 -35.74
CA VAL A 211 21.13 -18.17 -35.18
C VAL A 211 21.88 -19.18 -34.29
N LYS A 212 21.17 -19.94 -33.44
CA LYS A 212 21.79 -20.98 -32.59
C LYS A 212 22.38 -22.13 -33.40
N GLU A 213 21.70 -22.52 -34.47
CA GLU A 213 22.18 -23.56 -35.37
C GLU A 213 23.45 -23.09 -36.08
N THR A 214 23.45 -21.88 -36.64
CA THR A 214 24.63 -21.24 -37.24
C THR A 214 25.78 -21.14 -36.24
N MET A 215 25.53 -20.69 -35.00
CA MET A 215 26.57 -20.64 -33.95
C MET A 215 27.17 -22.02 -33.66
N THR A 216 26.36 -23.07 -33.68
CA THR A 216 26.82 -24.45 -33.45
C THR A 216 27.63 -24.98 -34.62
N VAL A 217 27.17 -24.76 -35.85
CA VAL A 217 27.76 -25.33 -37.06
C VAL A 217 28.96 -24.53 -37.57
N GLU A 218 28.94 -23.20 -37.46
CA GLU A 218 29.99 -22.35 -38.02
C GLU A 218 31.05 -21.94 -36.99
N HIS A 219 30.65 -21.65 -35.76
CA HIS A 219 31.57 -21.09 -34.75
C HIS A 219 32.05 -22.10 -33.71
N LEU A 220 31.29 -23.15 -33.42
CA LEU A 220 31.72 -24.22 -32.49
C LEU A 220 32.39 -25.41 -33.20
N GLN A 221 32.39 -25.47 -34.53
CA GLN A 221 32.93 -26.62 -35.25
C GLN A 221 34.41 -26.86 -34.98
N GLU A 222 35.26 -25.83 -35.04
CA GLU A 222 36.69 -25.99 -34.75
C GLU A 222 36.95 -26.45 -33.30
N VAL A 223 36.10 -26.01 -32.37
CA VAL A 223 36.18 -26.42 -30.96
C VAL A 223 35.75 -27.88 -30.84
N ASN A 224 34.69 -28.29 -31.52
CA ASN A 224 34.23 -29.67 -31.57
C ASN A 224 35.26 -30.61 -32.22
N ASP A 225 35.92 -30.15 -33.29
CA ASP A 225 37.00 -30.90 -33.92
C ASP A 225 38.16 -31.13 -32.94
N LYS A 226 38.55 -30.10 -32.19
CA LYS A 226 39.58 -30.23 -31.13
C LYS A 226 39.14 -31.13 -29.97
N ILE A 227 37.91 -31.00 -29.49
CA ILE A 227 37.37 -31.84 -28.40
C ILE A 227 37.29 -33.30 -28.84
N SER A 228 36.95 -33.55 -30.10
CA SER A 228 36.87 -34.92 -30.65
C SER A 228 38.23 -35.61 -30.75
N GLN A 229 39.33 -34.86 -30.74
CA GLN A 229 40.71 -35.36 -30.75
C GLN A 229 41.26 -35.66 -29.34
N LEU A 230 40.55 -35.28 -28.27
CA LEU A 230 40.94 -35.62 -26.90
C LEU A 230 40.63 -37.11 -26.64
N GLU A 231 41.63 -37.98 -26.86
CA GLU A 231 41.53 -39.42 -26.57
C GLU A 231 41.41 -39.69 -25.05
N GLY A 232 40.53 -40.63 -24.68
CA GLY A 232 40.75 -41.45 -23.48
C GLY A 232 39.63 -41.63 -22.45
N ALA A 233 38.45 -41.00 -22.56
CA ALA A 233 37.44 -41.07 -21.49
C ALA A 233 36.08 -41.72 -21.84
N LEU A 234 35.69 -41.81 -23.11
CA LEU A 234 34.29 -42.11 -23.49
C LEU A 234 34.07 -43.25 -24.52
N GLY A 235 35.10 -44.02 -24.86
CA GLY A 235 35.00 -45.11 -25.86
C GLY A 235 34.59 -44.60 -27.25
N ASP A 236 33.62 -45.24 -27.91
CA ASP A 236 33.12 -44.88 -29.26
C ASP A 236 32.26 -43.60 -29.31
N LYS A 237 31.96 -42.97 -28.17
CA LYS A 237 31.09 -41.79 -28.12
C LYS A 237 31.92 -40.50 -28.24
N ARG A 238 31.68 -39.73 -29.30
CA ARG A 238 32.28 -38.40 -29.50
C ARG A 238 31.54 -37.36 -28.67
N LEU A 239 32.28 -36.62 -27.86
CA LEU A 239 31.77 -35.46 -27.14
C LEU A 239 31.74 -34.25 -28.08
N SER A 240 30.63 -33.50 -28.09
CA SER A 240 30.48 -32.26 -28.84
C SER A 240 29.68 -31.24 -28.05
N LEU A 241 29.97 -29.97 -28.27
CA LEU A 241 29.23 -28.82 -27.77
C LEU A 241 28.22 -28.35 -28.82
N ALA A 242 27.04 -27.96 -28.36
CA ALA A 242 26.00 -27.36 -29.17
C ALA A 242 25.26 -26.30 -28.37
N MET A 243 24.66 -25.33 -29.05
CA MET A 243 23.75 -24.39 -28.42
C MET A 243 22.49 -25.10 -27.95
N ASP A 244 21.98 -24.73 -26.76
CA ASP A 244 20.74 -25.31 -26.23
C ASP A 244 19.54 -24.96 -27.12
N GLN A 245 18.97 -25.95 -27.81
CA GLN A 245 17.78 -25.80 -28.66
C GLN A 245 16.46 -26.01 -27.89
N SER A 246 16.52 -26.31 -26.60
CA SER A 246 15.35 -26.51 -25.76
C SER A 246 14.59 -25.20 -25.50
N ALA A 247 13.38 -25.32 -24.93
CA ALA A 247 12.59 -24.18 -24.51
C ALA A 247 13.28 -23.31 -23.43
N ARG A 248 14.26 -23.85 -22.68
CA ARG A 248 14.99 -23.09 -21.66
C ARG A 248 15.91 -22.04 -22.25
N GLY A 249 16.36 -22.23 -23.50
CA GLY A 249 17.14 -21.24 -24.23
C GLY A 249 16.30 -20.33 -25.12
N SER A 250 15.00 -20.15 -24.92
CA SER A 250 14.16 -19.37 -25.86
C SER A 250 14.64 -17.92 -26.06
N TRP A 251 14.25 -17.29 -27.17
CA TRP A 251 14.73 -15.96 -27.56
C TRP A 251 14.42 -14.88 -26.51
N ASP A 252 13.28 -14.98 -25.83
CA ASP A 252 12.85 -14.03 -24.81
C ASP A 252 13.81 -13.99 -23.62
N THR A 253 14.51 -15.10 -23.33
CA THR A 253 15.53 -15.15 -22.27
C THR A 253 16.84 -14.45 -22.65
N SER A 254 17.09 -14.27 -23.95
CA SER A 254 18.33 -13.70 -24.50
C SER A 254 18.18 -12.24 -24.94
N VAL A 255 16.95 -11.75 -25.10
CA VAL A 255 16.68 -10.34 -25.44
C VAL A 255 16.66 -9.49 -24.16
N VAL A 256 17.34 -8.35 -24.24
CA VAL A 256 17.35 -7.31 -23.22
C VAL A 256 16.70 -6.06 -23.80
N PRO A 257 15.66 -5.50 -23.17
CA PRO A 257 15.05 -4.26 -23.62
C PRO A 257 16.01 -3.09 -23.41
N HIS A 258 15.99 -2.11 -24.32
CA HIS A 258 16.85 -0.92 -24.27
C HIS A 258 15.98 0.36 -24.17
N VAL A 259 16.52 1.39 -23.52
CA VAL A 259 15.97 2.74 -23.48
C VAL A 259 17.00 3.67 -24.10
N ALA A 260 16.68 4.21 -25.28
CA ALA A 260 17.69 4.79 -26.18
C ALA A 260 18.85 3.79 -26.38
N GLU A 261 20.08 4.17 -26.05
CA GLU A 261 21.27 3.34 -26.23
C GLU A 261 21.64 2.49 -24.99
N LEU A 262 20.91 2.62 -23.88
CA LEU A 262 21.23 1.92 -22.63
C LEU A 262 20.34 0.71 -22.39
N PRO A 263 20.89 -0.44 -21.94
CA PRO A 263 20.08 -1.54 -21.44
C PRO A 263 19.12 -1.07 -20.35
N PHE A 264 17.86 -1.50 -20.41
CA PHE A 264 16.79 -1.04 -19.52
C PHE A 264 17.16 -1.18 -18.05
N GLY A 265 17.74 -2.31 -17.64
CA GLY A 265 18.17 -2.55 -16.26
C GLY A 265 19.28 -1.62 -15.77
N MET A 266 19.97 -0.93 -16.69
CA MET A 266 21.00 0.08 -16.39
C MET A 266 20.47 1.51 -16.45
N ALA A 267 19.20 1.72 -16.84
CA ALA A 267 18.58 3.04 -16.79
C ALA A 267 18.32 3.46 -15.34
N GLY A 268 18.20 4.77 -15.07
CA GLY A 268 17.83 5.27 -13.74
C GLY A 268 16.48 4.69 -13.28
N GLN A 269 16.37 4.32 -12.01
CA GLN A 269 15.20 3.60 -11.45
C GLN A 269 13.87 4.34 -11.74
N GLY A 270 13.88 5.66 -11.67
CA GLY A 270 12.71 6.47 -12.02
C GLY A 270 12.27 6.37 -13.49
N GLN A 271 13.22 6.31 -14.42
CA GLN A 271 12.93 6.10 -15.84
C GLN A 271 12.40 4.69 -16.07
N GLN A 272 12.98 3.69 -15.39
CA GLN A 272 12.48 2.32 -15.46
C GLN A 272 11.02 2.23 -15.01
N ALA A 273 10.68 2.78 -13.85
CA ALA A 273 9.31 2.80 -13.34
C ALA A 273 8.35 3.49 -14.32
N ALA A 274 8.71 4.66 -14.83
CA ALA A 274 7.88 5.40 -15.79
C ALA A 274 7.62 4.63 -17.09
N ILE A 275 8.60 3.89 -17.60
CA ILE A 275 8.46 3.09 -18.81
C ILE A 275 7.62 1.84 -18.56
N LYS A 276 7.81 1.13 -17.44
CA LYS A 276 6.96 -0.02 -17.08
C LYS A 276 5.50 0.40 -16.98
N ILE A 277 5.24 1.53 -16.32
CA ILE A 277 3.89 2.10 -16.19
C ILE A 277 3.32 2.44 -17.57
N ALA A 278 4.09 3.13 -18.42
CA ALA A 278 3.64 3.48 -19.76
C ALA A 278 3.33 2.26 -20.65
N LEU A 279 4.15 1.21 -20.57
CA LEU A 279 3.92 -0.03 -21.32
C LEU A 279 2.73 -0.82 -20.76
N ALA A 280 2.59 -0.91 -19.44
CA ALA A 280 1.47 -1.61 -18.80
C ALA A 280 0.12 -0.93 -19.07
N MET A 281 0.12 0.41 -19.09
CA MET A 281 -1.08 1.23 -19.24
C MET A 281 -1.34 1.73 -20.67
N GLY A 282 -0.52 1.34 -21.65
CA GLY A 282 -0.67 1.81 -23.03
C GLY A 282 -2.00 1.40 -23.66
N ASN A 283 -2.60 2.26 -24.49
CA ASN A 283 -3.90 2.02 -25.16
C ASN A 283 -3.79 1.01 -26.32
N GLN A 284 -3.52 -0.26 -26.02
CA GLN A 284 -3.57 -1.37 -26.97
C GLN A 284 -4.56 -2.45 -26.50
N ALA A 285 -5.00 -3.31 -27.44
CA ALA A 285 -5.94 -4.41 -27.16
C ALA A 285 -5.43 -5.43 -26.13
N SER A 286 -4.12 -5.42 -25.82
CA SER A 286 -3.44 -6.24 -24.82
C SER A 286 -3.07 -5.49 -23.53
N SER A 287 -3.62 -4.30 -23.32
CA SER A 287 -3.37 -3.51 -22.11
C SER A 287 -3.84 -4.23 -20.86
N ALA A 288 -3.10 -4.08 -19.76
CA ALA A 288 -3.47 -4.71 -18.50
C ALA A 288 -4.76 -4.08 -17.96
N HIS A 289 -5.73 -4.93 -17.64
CA HIS A 289 -6.99 -4.51 -17.04
C HIS A 289 -6.84 -4.18 -15.55
N VAL A 290 -5.88 -4.82 -14.88
CA VAL A 290 -5.48 -4.52 -13.50
C VAL A 290 -4.01 -4.13 -13.48
N VAL A 291 -3.73 -2.93 -12.96
CA VAL A 291 -2.37 -2.43 -12.80
C VAL A 291 -2.12 -2.20 -11.32
N MET A 292 -1.05 -2.79 -10.79
CA MET A 292 -0.63 -2.66 -9.40
C MET A 292 0.72 -1.96 -9.37
N ILE A 293 0.82 -0.85 -8.64
CA ILE A 293 2.03 -0.04 -8.52
C ILE A 293 2.38 0.05 -7.04
N GLU A 294 3.59 -0.40 -6.68
CA GLU A 294 4.07 -0.34 -5.32
C GLU A 294 5.01 0.84 -5.10
N GLU A 295 4.64 1.72 -4.16
CA GLU A 295 5.42 2.88 -3.70
C GLU A 295 6.03 3.67 -4.88
N PRO A 296 5.20 4.28 -5.76
CA PRO A 296 5.67 4.98 -6.96
C PRO A 296 6.64 6.14 -6.65
N GLU A 297 6.62 6.67 -5.43
CA GLU A 297 7.52 7.71 -4.94
C GLU A 297 8.97 7.25 -4.71
N ASN A 298 9.22 5.94 -4.59
CA ASN A 298 10.55 5.43 -4.31
C ASN A 298 11.53 5.80 -5.42
N HIS A 299 12.72 6.26 -5.00
CA HIS A 299 13.83 6.61 -5.90
C HIS A 299 13.50 7.72 -6.93
N LEU A 300 12.45 8.52 -6.69
CA LEU A 300 12.06 9.67 -7.50
C LEU A 300 12.25 11.00 -6.78
N SER A 301 12.70 12.01 -7.51
CA SER A 301 12.58 13.40 -7.08
C SER A 301 11.12 13.87 -7.19
N HIS A 302 10.74 14.91 -6.43
CA HIS A 302 9.39 15.48 -6.47
C HIS A 302 8.92 15.85 -7.89
N THR A 303 9.79 16.37 -8.76
CA THR A 303 9.43 16.75 -10.13
C THR A 303 9.19 15.52 -11.01
N SER A 304 9.97 14.45 -10.81
CA SER A 304 9.85 13.21 -11.56
C SER A 304 8.63 12.40 -11.13
N LEU A 305 8.34 12.37 -9.82
CA LEU A 305 7.11 11.80 -9.28
C LEU A 305 5.87 12.53 -9.84
N ASN A 306 5.90 13.85 -9.88
CA ASN A 306 4.83 14.64 -10.51
C ASN A 306 4.58 14.25 -11.98
N ALA A 307 5.65 14.15 -12.76
CA ALA A 307 5.56 13.72 -14.16
C ALA A 307 4.99 12.30 -14.29
N LEU A 308 5.36 11.40 -13.37
CA LEU A 308 4.87 10.03 -13.32
C LEU A 308 3.37 9.97 -12.99
N LEU A 309 2.94 10.64 -11.92
CA LEU A 309 1.54 10.68 -11.50
C LEU A 309 0.65 11.28 -12.59
N ARG A 310 1.10 12.35 -13.24
CA ARG A 310 0.37 12.93 -14.39
C ARG A 310 0.25 11.93 -15.55
N ARG A 311 1.29 11.12 -15.81
CA ARG A 311 1.24 10.07 -16.83
C ARG A 311 0.25 8.98 -16.44
N ILE A 312 0.25 8.53 -15.19
CA ILE A 312 -0.74 7.57 -14.67
C ILE A 312 -2.15 8.12 -14.87
N GLU A 313 -2.41 9.36 -14.45
CA GLU A 313 -3.71 10.04 -14.63
C GLU A 313 -4.13 10.12 -16.12
N THR A 314 -3.17 10.38 -17.02
CA THR A 314 -3.44 10.55 -18.46
C THR A 314 -3.65 9.20 -19.16
N LEU A 315 -2.91 8.16 -18.75
CA LEU A 315 -2.95 6.84 -19.36
C LEU A 315 -4.07 5.96 -18.80
N ALA A 316 -4.58 6.27 -17.60
CA ALA A 316 -5.67 5.54 -16.98
C ALA A 316 -6.96 5.64 -17.83
N SER A 317 -7.17 4.64 -18.68
CA SER A 317 -8.39 4.50 -19.47
C SER A 317 -9.57 4.05 -18.60
N ASP A 318 -10.80 4.26 -19.06
CA ASP A 318 -12.01 3.88 -18.32
C ASP A 318 -12.16 2.36 -18.11
N GLY A 319 -11.37 1.54 -18.81
CA GLY A 319 -11.37 0.07 -18.70
C GLY A 319 -10.32 -0.51 -17.75
N GLN A 320 -9.53 0.32 -17.06
CA GLN A 320 -8.44 -0.13 -16.19
C GLN A 320 -8.73 0.14 -14.71
N GLN A 321 -8.37 -0.83 -13.88
CA GLN A 321 -8.40 -0.71 -12.43
C GLN A 321 -6.97 -0.63 -11.89
N LEU A 322 -6.66 0.48 -11.24
CA LEU A 322 -5.36 0.77 -10.67
C LEU A 322 -5.36 0.55 -9.16
N PHE A 323 -4.33 -0.13 -8.68
CA PHE A 323 -3.97 -0.23 -7.27
C PHE A 323 -2.62 0.41 -7.05
N VAL A 324 -2.54 1.37 -6.13
CA VAL A 324 -1.29 2.08 -5.80
C VAL A 324 -1.08 1.99 -4.31
N THR A 325 0.04 1.44 -3.84
CA THR A 325 0.45 1.61 -2.43
C THR A 325 1.31 2.85 -2.31
N THR A 326 1.13 3.62 -1.25
CA THR A 326 1.95 4.81 -1.01
C THR A 326 2.06 5.14 0.48
N HIS A 327 3.21 5.71 0.85
CA HIS A 327 3.48 6.35 2.13
C HIS A 327 3.66 7.87 1.96
N SER A 328 3.27 8.41 0.80
CA SER A 328 3.44 9.83 0.45
C SER A 328 2.12 10.58 0.42
N SER A 329 1.98 11.59 1.30
CA SER A 329 0.84 12.51 1.28
C SER A 329 0.74 13.22 -0.07
N PHE A 330 1.88 13.41 -0.74
CA PHE A 330 1.94 14.00 -2.06
C PHE A 330 1.23 13.14 -3.12
N VAL A 331 1.53 11.85 -3.15
CA VAL A 331 0.90 10.88 -4.07
C VAL A 331 -0.60 10.79 -3.79
N LEU A 332 -0.96 10.66 -2.51
CA LEU A 332 -2.34 10.60 -2.06
C LEU A 332 -3.15 11.82 -2.52
N ASN A 333 -2.68 13.02 -2.19
CA ASN A 333 -3.37 14.26 -2.52
C ASN A 333 -3.50 14.42 -4.03
N ARG A 334 -2.45 14.11 -4.80
CA ARG A 334 -2.44 14.31 -6.25
C ARG A 334 -3.44 13.39 -6.97
N LEU A 335 -3.40 12.10 -6.64
CA LEU A 335 -4.27 11.11 -7.27
C LEU A 335 -5.73 11.22 -6.79
N GLY A 336 -5.92 11.66 -5.54
CA GLY A 336 -7.22 11.91 -4.93
C GLY A 336 -7.55 10.99 -3.78
N LEU A 337 -8.39 11.51 -2.88
CA LEU A 337 -8.93 10.73 -1.76
C LEU A 337 -10.10 9.81 -2.19
N ASN A 338 -10.74 10.06 -3.34
CA ASN A 338 -11.73 9.13 -3.92
C ASN A 338 -11.01 7.86 -4.35
N GLY A 339 -11.35 6.73 -3.72
CA GLY A 339 -10.62 5.46 -3.85
C GLY A 339 -9.46 5.28 -2.87
N LEU A 340 -9.28 6.16 -1.88
CA LEU A 340 -8.37 5.92 -0.76
C LEU A 340 -8.90 4.77 0.10
N MET A 341 -8.01 3.84 0.40
CA MET A 341 -8.27 2.66 1.19
C MET A 341 -7.24 2.55 2.29
N PHE A 342 -7.71 2.74 3.52
CA PHE A 342 -6.90 2.57 4.70
C PHE A 342 -6.93 1.12 5.15
N ILE A 343 -5.76 0.49 5.18
CA ILE A 343 -5.56 -0.88 5.68
C ILE A 343 -4.94 -0.80 7.07
N SER A 344 -5.64 -1.34 8.06
CA SER A 344 -5.20 -1.45 9.46
C SER A 344 -5.78 -2.74 10.07
N ASP A 345 -4.97 -3.49 10.81
CA ASP A 345 -5.34 -4.69 11.56
C ASP A 345 -6.22 -5.70 10.80
N GLY A 346 -5.89 -5.97 9.53
CA GLY A 346 -6.64 -6.92 8.71
C GLY A 346 -8.06 -6.43 8.36
N ARG A 347 -8.30 -5.12 8.39
CA ARG A 347 -9.51 -4.45 7.89
C ARG A 347 -9.12 -3.42 6.83
N ALA A 348 -10.05 -3.15 5.93
CA ALA A 348 -9.93 -2.08 4.95
C ALA A 348 -11.12 -1.12 5.10
N ILE A 349 -10.83 0.17 5.25
CA ILE A 349 -11.82 1.24 5.28
C ILE A 349 -11.70 2.00 3.96
N SER A 350 -12.81 2.11 3.22
CA SER A 350 -12.88 2.92 1.99
C SER A 350 -13.40 4.32 2.31
N LEU A 351 -12.88 5.31 1.62
CA LEU A 351 -13.28 6.71 1.74
C LEU A 351 -14.19 7.18 0.59
N ASP A 352 -14.90 6.26 -0.04
CA ASP A 352 -15.82 6.56 -1.16
C ASP A 352 -17.00 7.45 -0.75
N GLU A 353 -17.28 7.59 0.55
CA GLU A 353 -18.34 8.46 1.09
C GLU A 353 -17.90 9.92 1.29
N LEU A 354 -16.65 10.28 0.99
CA LEU A 354 -16.19 11.66 1.09
C LEU A 354 -16.88 12.55 0.05
N PRO A 355 -17.31 13.78 0.44
CA PRO A 355 -17.86 14.72 -0.52
C PRO A 355 -16.87 15.06 -1.65
N ASP A 356 -17.37 15.13 -2.89
CA ASP A 356 -16.54 15.42 -4.07
C ASP A 356 -15.80 16.77 -3.97
N ASP A 357 -16.40 17.76 -3.31
CA ASP A 357 -15.80 19.07 -3.09
C ASP A 357 -14.64 19.03 -2.08
N THR A 358 -14.71 18.16 -1.07
CA THR A 358 -13.62 17.84 -0.14
C THR A 358 -12.47 17.16 -0.86
N VAL A 359 -12.78 16.20 -1.74
CA VAL A 359 -11.73 15.51 -2.51
C VAL A 359 -11.07 16.46 -3.51
N ALA A 360 -11.86 17.30 -4.18
CA ALA A 360 -11.33 18.34 -5.05
C ALA A 360 -10.46 19.37 -4.31
N TYR A 361 -10.80 19.67 -3.04
CA TYR A 361 -10.03 20.57 -2.18
C TYR A 361 -8.63 20.02 -1.90
N TYR A 362 -8.51 18.78 -1.40
CA TYR A 362 -7.20 18.15 -1.16
C TYR A 362 -6.40 17.92 -2.46
N LYS A 363 -7.06 17.62 -3.59
CA LYS A 363 -6.41 17.53 -4.91
C LYS A 363 -5.75 18.82 -5.38
N LYS A 364 -6.40 19.96 -5.14
CA LYS A 364 -5.91 21.29 -5.55
C LYS A 364 -4.83 21.84 -4.61
N LEU A 365 -4.75 21.30 -3.40
CA LEU A 365 -3.82 21.70 -2.36
C LEU A 365 -2.83 20.58 -2.01
N PRO A 366 -1.99 20.11 -2.96
CA PRO A 366 -1.01 19.07 -2.68
C PRO A 366 0.12 19.63 -1.80
N GLY A 367 0.28 19.08 -0.59
CA GLY A 367 1.37 19.48 0.32
C GLY A 367 1.06 19.34 1.80
N TYR A 368 -0.18 19.05 2.16
CA TYR A 368 -0.58 18.78 3.54
C TYR A 368 -0.37 17.32 3.90
N ASP A 369 -0.15 17.09 5.19
CA ASP A 369 0.11 15.77 5.77
C ASP A 369 -1.19 14.97 5.98
N THR A 370 -1.99 14.82 4.92
CA THR A 370 -3.24 14.06 4.95
C THR A 370 -2.99 12.61 5.39
N LEU A 371 -1.85 12.01 5.05
CA LEU A 371 -1.50 10.68 5.55
C LEU A 371 -1.28 10.66 7.07
N ARG A 372 -0.76 11.73 7.66
CA ARG A 372 -0.59 11.82 9.12
C ARG A 372 -1.94 11.67 9.82
N MET A 373 -2.97 12.33 9.29
CA MET A 373 -4.37 12.17 9.76
C MET A 373 -4.91 10.76 9.55
N VAL A 374 -4.62 10.14 8.39
CA VAL A 374 -5.10 8.79 8.07
C VAL A 374 -4.45 7.71 8.93
N LEU A 375 -3.15 7.86 9.20
CA LEU A 375 -2.34 6.89 9.94
C LEU A 375 -2.50 7.04 11.45
N ALA A 376 -2.70 8.26 11.96
CA ALA A 376 -2.83 8.49 13.40
C ALA A 376 -3.97 7.69 14.01
N ASP A 377 -3.73 7.06 15.17
CA ASP A 377 -4.78 6.42 15.96
C ASP A 377 -5.77 7.45 16.49
N ARG A 378 -5.22 8.55 17.02
CA ARG A 378 -5.93 9.70 17.53
C ARG A 378 -5.15 10.95 17.16
N PHE A 379 -5.83 12.04 16.84
CA PHE A 379 -5.12 13.28 16.50
C PHE A 379 -5.82 14.54 16.99
N VAL A 380 -5.03 15.59 17.12
CA VAL A 380 -5.44 16.93 17.49
C VAL A 380 -5.22 17.86 16.31
N LEU A 381 -6.26 18.49 15.80
CA LEU A 381 -6.17 19.52 14.78
C LEU A 381 -5.97 20.88 15.45
N VAL A 382 -4.97 21.63 15.01
CA VAL A 382 -4.71 22.99 15.49
C VAL A 382 -4.58 23.94 14.32
N GLU A 383 -4.84 25.23 14.50
CA GLU A 383 -4.86 26.18 13.38
C GLU A 383 -3.48 26.38 12.74
N GLY A 384 -2.48 26.65 13.56
CA GLY A 384 -1.16 27.08 13.12
C GLY A 384 0.01 26.37 13.82
N PRO A 385 1.25 26.67 13.40
CA PRO A 385 2.45 26.13 14.04
C PRO A 385 2.64 26.58 15.50
N SER A 386 2.17 27.79 15.85
CA SER A 386 2.18 28.30 17.23
C SER A 386 1.40 27.40 18.17
N ASP A 387 0.22 26.99 17.72
CA ASP A 387 -0.72 26.15 18.44
C ASP A 387 -0.18 24.73 18.61
N GLU A 388 0.45 24.19 17.56
CA GLU A 388 1.12 22.87 17.58
C GLU A 388 2.21 22.85 18.67
N ILE A 389 3.09 23.85 18.67
CA ILE A 389 4.18 23.99 19.66
C ILE A 389 3.64 24.12 21.09
N LEU A 390 2.63 24.99 21.29
CA LEU A 390 2.07 25.22 22.61
C LEU A 390 1.25 24.02 23.11
N PHE A 391 0.53 23.33 22.23
CA PHE A 391 -0.19 22.11 22.60
C PHE A 391 0.78 21.02 23.05
N GLU A 392 1.87 20.80 22.32
CA GLU A 392 2.92 19.85 22.75
C GLU A 392 3.49 20.20 24.12
N LYS A 393 3.81 21.48 24.36
CA LYS A 393 4.33 21.95 25.65
C LYS A 393 3.33 21.76 26.78
N PHE A 394 2.08 22.19 26.61
CA PHE A 394 1.06 22.06 27.65
C PHE A 394 0.69 20.61 27.94
N TYR A 395 0.66 19.76 26.91
CA TYR A 395 0.46 18.32 27.09
C TYR A 395 1.60 17.70 27.89
N LEU A 396 2.86 18.02 27.54
CA LEU A 396 4.04 17.55 28.27
C LEU A 396 4.03 17.98 29.73
N ASP A 397 3.72 19.25 30.01
CA ASP A 397 3.66 19.77 31.37
C ASP A 397 2.53 19.13 32.19
N ALA A 398 1.39 18.79 31.57
CA ALA A 398 0.25 18.18 32.24
C ALA A 398 0.40 16.66 32.45
N ARG A 399 1.08 15.95 31.53
CA ARG A 399 1.13 14.47 31.50
C ARG A 399 2.50 13.88 31.77
N GLY A 400 3.57 14.67 31.67
CA GLY A 400 4.95 14.20 31.80
C GLY A 400 5.48 13.41 30.59
N GLN A 401 4.70 13.33 29.51
CA GLN A 401 5.05 12.69 28.24
C GLN A 401 4.55 13.55 27.08
N ARG A 402 5.15 13.42 25.90
CA ARG A 402 4.70 14.11 24.68
C ARG A 402 3.43 13.44 24.13
N PRO A 403 2.56 14.18 23.41
CA PRO A 403 1.36 13.61 22.79
C PRO A 403 1.64 12.33 21.99
N ILE A 404 2.72 12.33 21.19
CA ILE A 404 3.07 11.22 20.32
C ILE A 404 3.45 9.94 21.08
N GLU A 405 3.94 10.08 22.33
CA GLU A 405 4.27 8.94 23.20
C GLU A 405 3.00 8.24 23.72
N ASP A 406 1.89 8.97 23.78
CA ASP A 406 0.54 8.46 24.10
C ASP A 406 -0.28 8.06 22.84
N GLY A 407 0.36 8.06 21.67
CA GLY A 407 -0.29 7.77 20.38
C GLY A 407 -1.27 8.87 19.93
N VAL A 408 -1.04 10.11 20.37
CA VAL A 408 -1.81 11.29 19.96
C VAL A 408 -0.96 12.16 19.04
N ASP A 409 -1.40 12.31 17.80
CA ASP A 409 -0.69 13.12 16.83
C ASP A 409 -1.22 14.56 16.77
N VAL A 410 -0.35 15.58 16.84
CA VAL A 410 -0.77 17.00 16.80
C VAL A 410 -0.49 17.55 15.41
N ILE A 411 -1.55 17.97 14.70
CA ILE A 411 -1.49 18.30 13.27
C ILE A 411 -1.97 19.74 13.07
N SER A 412 -1.05 20.61 12.63
CA SER A 412 -1.42 21.95 12.18
C SER A 412 -2.15 21.91 10.84
N MET A 413 -3.31 22.55 10.77
CA MET A 413 -4.12 22.67 9.57
C MET A 413 -3.44 23.54 8.51
N ARG A 414 -2.58 24.50 8.89
CA ARG A 414 -1.78 25.35 7.99
C ARG A 414 -2.61 25.99 6.85
N GLY A 415 -3.85 26.39 7.14
CA GLY A 415 -4.79 26.97 6.18
C GLY A 415 -5.78 25.98 5.56
N LEU A 416 -5.75 24.70 5.96
CA LEU A 416 -6.86 23.77 5.71
C LEU A 416 -8.12 24.22 6.44
N ALA A 417 -9.26 24.10 5.77
CA ALA A 417 -10.55 24.35 6.40
C ALA A 417 -10.88 23.22 7.38
N LEU A 418 -11.12 23.57 8.66
CA LEU A 418 -11.47 22.64 9.73
C LEU A 418 -12.59 21.67 9.33
N LYS A 419 -13.63 22.18 8.67
CA LYS A 419 -14.73 21.37 8.12
C LYS A 419 -14.24 20.18 7.29
N ARG A 420 -13.27 20.40 6.40
CA ARG A 420 -12.74 19.36 5.49
C ARG A 420 -11.92 18.31 6.25
N CYS A 421 -11.15 18.75 7.25
CA CYS A 421 -10.43 17.87 8.15
C CYS A 421 -11.38 16.98 8.97
N LEU A 422 -12.50 17.53 9.46
CA LEU A 422 -13.51 16.77 10.21
C LEU A 422 -14.30 15.79 9.33
N GLU A 423 -14.60 16.14 8.07
CA GLU A 423 -15.19 15.21 7.09
C GLU A 423 -14.28 13.98 6.89
N LEU A 424 -12.97 14.20 6.77
CA LEU A 424 -11.99 13.11 6.69
C LEU A 424 -11.93 12.29 7.99
N ALA A 425 -11.89 12.95 9.15
CA ALA A 425 -11.87 12.28 10.45
C ALA A 425 -13.11 11.40 10.67
N LYS A 426 -14.28 11.87 10.24
CA LYS A 426 -15.55 11.15 10.32
C LYS A 426 -15.56 9.92 9.40
N ALA A 427 -15.11 10.07 8.16
CA ALA A 427 -15.09 8.98 7.19
C ALA A 427 -14.08 7.88 7.56
N LEU A 428 -13.02 8.21 8.30
CA LEU A 428 -12.06 7.26 8.86
C LEU A 428 -12.48 6.64 10.20
N ASP A 429 -13.56 7.13 10.79
CA ASP A 429 -13.98 6.85 12.18
C ASP A 429 -12.86 7.01 13.21
N LYS A 430 -12.10 8.10 13.09
CA LYS A 430 -10.97 8.41 13.99
C LYS A 430 -11.39 9.36 15.10
N ARG A 431 -10.76 9.19 16.26
CA ARG A 431 -10.93 10.11 17.39
C ARG A 431 -10.12 11.38 17.14
N CYS A 432 -10.78 12.53 17.18
CA CYS A 432 -10.20 13.82 16.84
C CYS A 432 -10.64 14.92 17.81
N ALA A 433 -9.68 15.65 18.37
CA ALA A 433 -9.92 16.95 18.98
C ALA A 433 -9.55 18.04 17.98
N ALA A 434 -10.30 19.12 17.89
CA ALA A 434 -9.91 20.29 17.09
C ALA A 434 -9.89 21.54 17.95
N LEU A 435 -8.81 22.31 17.90
CA LEU A 435 -8.69 23.61 18.53
C LEU A 435 -8.85 24.70 17.48
N ARG A 436 -9.65 25.70 17.82
CA ARG A 436 -9.94 26.83 16.94
C ARG A 436 -9.98 28.13 17.75
N ASP A 437 -9.45 29.19 17.18
CA ASP A 437 -9.62 30.55 17.67
C ASP A 437 -11.06 31.03 17.39
N ASN A 438 -11.57 31.93 18.23
CA ASN A 438 -12.93 32.47 18.02
C ASN A 438 -12.94 33.63 17.02
N ASP A 439 -11.80 34.31 16.81
CA ASP A 439 -11.66 35.48 15.93
C ASP A 439 -12.70 36.59 16.20
N GLY A 440 -13.23 36.67 17.43
CA GLY A 440 -14.30 37.59 17.84
C GLY A 440 -15.72 37.14 17.46
N SER A 441 -15.90 35.93 16.93
CA SER A 441 -17.21 35.31 16.64
C SER A 441 -17.71 34.50 17.83
N ASP A 442 -19.03 34.29 17.94
CA ASP A 442 -19.60 33.46 19.00
C ASP A 442 -19.23 31.98 18.79
N PRO A 443 -18.58 31.30 19.75
CA PRO A 443 -18.29 29.87 19.68
C PRO A 443 -19.51 29.00 19.35
N ALA A 444 -20.71 29.38 19.80
CA ALA A 444 -21.93 28.60 19.52
C ALA A 444 -22.29 28.60 18.03
N GLU A 445 -22.13 29.73 17.34
CA GLU A 445 -22.38 29.84 15.89
C GLU A 445 -21.36 29.02 15.10
N LEU A 446 -20.08 29.10 15.50
CA LEU A 446 -19.00 28.34 14.84
C LEU A 446 -19.16 26.82 14.99
N LEU A 447 -19.73 26.35 16.10
CA LEU A 447 -20.03 24.93 16.33
C LEU A 447 -21.26 24.45 15.57
N ASP A 448 -22.29 25.29 15.43
CA ASP A 448 -23.53 24.94 14.72
C ASP A 448 -23.26 24.54 13.26
N GLU A 449 -22.37 25.27 12.58
CA GLU A 449 -21.95 25.01 11.19
C GLU A 449 -21.32 23.64 10.95
N ILE A 450 -20.76 23.00 12.00
CA ILE A 450 -20.03 21.73 11.92
C ILE A 450 -20.62 20.63 12.82
N SER A 451 -21.77 20.88 13.45
CA SER A 451 -22.43 20.00 14.41
C SER A 451 -22.71 18.58 13.88
N TYR A 452 -22.93 18.43 12.57
CA TYR A 452 -23.15 17.12 11.93
C TYR A 452 -21.85 16.30 11.71
N LEU A 453 -20.69 16.90 11.96
CA LEU A 453 -19.36 16.28 11.84
C LEU A 453 -18.73 15.95 13.19
N THR A 454 -19.26 16.54 14.27
CA THR A 454 -18.79 16.35 15.63
C THR A 454 -19.70 15.41 16.41
N ASP A 455 -19.14 14.79 17.44
CA ASP A 455 -19.87 14.05 18.46
C ASP A 455 -19.04 14.08 19.76
N GLU A 456 -19.72 14.03 20.91
CA GLU A 456 -19.07 14.17 22.23
C GLU A 456 -18.12 13.01 22.59
N VAL A 457 -18.04 11.96 21.76
CA VAL A 457 -17.29 10.72 22.06
C VAL A 457 -16.00 10.66 21.24
N SER A 458 -16.13 10.76 19.93
CA SER A 458 -15.06 10.58 18.95
C SER A 458 -14.52 11.91 18.43
N ARG A 459 -15.35 12.94 18.20
CA ARG A 459 -14.94 14.15 17.48
C ARG A 459 -15.44 15.43 18.11
N ARG A 460 -14.58 16.14 18.87
CA ARG A 460 -14.98 17.38 19.58
C ARG A 460 -14.13 18.58 19.16
N VAL A 461 -14.79 19.73 19.00
CA VAL A 461 -14.14 21.02 18.70
C VAL A 461 -14.15 21.90 19.95
N PHE A 462 -13.00 22.49 20.25
CA PHE A 462 -12.72 23.33 21.40
C PHE A 462 -12.38 24.73 20.92
N ILE A 463 -13.20 25.70 21.31
CA ILE A 463 -13.05 27.10 20.90
C ILE A 463 -12.81 27.94 22.15
N GLY A 464 -11.84 28.86 22.07
CA GLY A 464 -11.54 29.78 23.15
C GLY A 464 -12.69 30.76 23.44
N ASP A 465 -12.84 31.16 24.70
CA ASP A 465 -13.88 32.10 25.12
C ASP A 465 -13.51 33.53 24.67
N VAL A 466 -14.43 34.19 23.95
CA VAL A 466 -14.25 35.55 23.41
C VAL A 466 -13.86 36.56 24.50
N SER A 467 -14.35 36.37 25.73
CA SER A 467 -14.05 37.25 26.87
C SER A 467 -12.61 37.15 27.37
N LEU A 468 -11.90 36.06 27.04
CA LEU A 468 -10.52 35.81 27.44
C LEU A 468 -9.50 36.15 26.33
N GLY A 469 -9.98 36.56 25.15
CA GLY A 469 -9.16 36.89 23.99
C GLY A 469 -9.72 36.32 22.70
N HIS A 470 -9.37 36.95 21.57
CA HIS A 470 -9.88 36.51 20.26
C HIS A 470 -9.01 35.42 19.62
N THR A 471 -7.73 35.35 19.99
CA THR A 471 -6.77 34.36 19.49
C THR A 471 -6.11 33.61 20.66
N LEU A 472 -5.24 32.65 20.36
CA LEU A 472 -4.47 31.91 21.37
C LEU A 472 -3.62 32.81 22.28
N GLU A 473 -2.93 33.82 21.74
CA GLU A 473 -1.92 34.58 22.49
C GLU A 473 -2.49 35.37 23.69
N PRO A 474 -3.58 36.15 23.54
CA PRO A 474 -4.20 36.82 24.68
C PRO A 474 -4.79 35.84 25.70
N GLN A 475 -5.27 34.68 25.26
CA GLN A 475 -5.80 33.65 26.17
C GLN A 475 -4.71 32.99 27.01
N VAL A 476 -3.51 32.79 26.46
CA VAL A 476 -2.33 32.33 27.23
C VAL A 476 -1.94 33.35 28.29
N LEU A 477 -1.94 34.64 27.95
CA LEU A 477 -1.67 35.72 28.91
C LEU A 477 -2.74 35.78 30.00
N THR A 478 -4.01 35.60 29.65
CA THR A 478 -5.11 35.61 30.61
C THR A 478 -5.05 34.42 31.58
N ALA A 479 -4.65 33.23 31.09
CA ALA A 479 -4.40 32.06 31.93
C ALA A 479 -3.17 32.23 32.85
N ASN A 480 -2.25 33.15 32.52
CA ASN A 480 -1.00 33.38 33.24
C ASN A 480 -0.83 34.88 33.60
N PRO A 481 -1.58 35.39 34.59
CA PRO A 481 -1.64 36.82 34.88
C PRO A 481 -0.36 37.43 35.48
N ASP A 482 0.64 36.61 35.83
CA ASP A 482 1.95 37.10 36.29
C ASP A 482 2.78 37.62 35.10
N GLU A 483 2.66 38.93 34.86
CA GLU A 483 3.36 39.62 33.79
C GLU A 483 4.89 39.52 33.91
N SER A 484 5.45 39.53 35.12
CA SER A 484 6.90 39.46 35.33
C SER A 484 7.43 38.09 34.93
N ARG A 485 6.69 37.03 35.29
CA ARG A 485 6.98 35.66 34.85
C ARG A 485 6.87 35.52 33.34
N MET A 486 5.78 36.03 32.74
CA MET A 486 5.61 35.98 31.28
C MET A 486 6.71 36.74 30.53
N ARG A 487 7.14 37.91 31.03
CA ARG A 487 8.27 38.66 30.46
C ARG A 487 9.58 37.88 30.50
N LYS A 488 9.85 37.18 31.62
CA LYS A 488 11.03 36.33 31.77
C LYS A 488 10.99 35.16 30.78
N VAL A 489 9.86 34.46 30.69
CA VAL A 489 9.68 33.33 29.75
C VAL A 489 9.85 33.80 28.30
N LEU A 490 9.20 34.90 27.93
CA LEU A 490 9.25 35.43 26.58
C LEU A 490 10.55 36.20 26.27
N GLY A 491 11.42 36.47 27.24
CA GLY A 491 12.66 37.23 27.02
C GLY A 491 12.44 38.63 26.43
N VAL A 492 11.36 39.31 26.83
CA VAL A 492 10.96 40.63 26.29
C VAL A 492 11.17 41.75 27.31
N THR A 493 11.60 42.91 26.82
CA THR A 493 11.86 44.08 27.67
C THR A 493 10.58 44.70 28.23
N ASP A 494 10.65 45.36 29.39
CA ASP A 494 9.52 46.02 30.08
C ASP A 494 8.74 47.03 29.23
N ARG A 495 9.35 47.56 28.16
CA ARG A 495 8.70 48.53 27.26
C ARG A 495 7.72 47.90 26.28
N ALA A 496 7.80 46.59 26.05
CA ALA A 496 6.92 45.90 25.10
C ALA A 496 5.54 45.63 25.74
N ASN A 497 4.47 45.89 25.00
CA ASN A 497 3.15 45.37 25.32
C ASN A 497 3.13 43.87 24.93
N LEU A 498 2.89 42.98 25.90
CA LEU A 498 3.01 41.54 25.70
C LEU A 498 2.04 41.02 24.64
N GLU A 499 0.78 41.42 24.71
CA GLU A 499 -0.27 41.00 23.79
C GLU A 499 0.09 41.39 22.35
N THR A 500 0.43 42.66 22.12
CA THR A 500 0.84 43.16 20.79
C THR A 500 2.10 42.46 20.28
N TRP A 501 3.05 42.16 21.18
CA TRP A 501 4.28 41.48 20.80
C TRP A 501 4.03 40.03 20.42
N MET A 502 3.25 39.29 21.21
CA MET A 502 2.92 37.88 20.92
C MET A 502 2.10 37.75 19.65
N THR A 503 1.09 38.60 19.44
CA THR A 503 0.27 38.57 18.21
C THR A 503 1.10 38.81 16.95
N ASN A 504 2.12 39.67 17.01
CA ASN A 504 3.03 39.93 15.88
C ASN A 504 4.13 38.87 15.72
N ASN A 505 4.42 38.07 16.76
CA ASN A 505 5.52 37.12 16.81
C ASN A 505 5.05 35.74 17.27
N LYS A 506 3.90 35.26 16.75
CA LYS A 506 3.20 34.06 17.22
C LYS A 506 4.10 32.84 17.40
N THR A 507 4.83 32.47 16.34
CA THR A 507 5.74 31.30 16.36
C THR A 507 6.91 31.49 17.32
N GLU A 508 7.50 32.69 17.37
CA GLU A 508 8.62 32.99 18.28
C GLU A 508 8.17 32.96 19.74
N ALA A 509 6.99 33.50 20.04
CA ALA A 509 6.41 33.44 21.38
C ALA A 509 6.17 31.98 21.81
N ALA A 510 5.61 31.16 20.92
CA ALA A 510 5.39 29.74 21.17
C ALA A 510 6.70 28.98 21.43
N LEU A 511 7.74 29.21 20.62
CA LEU A 511 9.06 28.59 20.81
C LEU A 511 9.67 28.97 22.16
N ARG A 512 9.66 30.25 22.53
CA ARG A 512 10.21 30.70 23.82
C ARG A 512 9.46 30.12 25.01
N ILE A 513 8.14 29.95 24.90
CA ILE A 513 7.34 29.27 25.93
C ILE A 513 7.72 27.78 26.00
N ALA A 514 7.84 27.10 24.85
CA ALA A 514 8.17 25.69 24.81
C ALA A 514 9.58 25.36 25.32
N GLU A 515 10.55 26.25 25.09
CA GLU A 515 11.94 26.13 25.57
C GLU A 515 12.10 26.47 27.07
N SER A 516 11.06 27.00 27.71
CA SER A 516 11.12 27.43 29.10
C SER A 516 10.94 26.27 30.08
N ASP A 517 11.77 26.26 31.13
CA ASP A 517 11.60 25.38 32.30
C ASP A 517 10.41 25.80 33.18
N ASP A 518 9.89 27.02 32.99
CA ASP A 518 8.73 27.53 33.73
C ASP A 518 7.43 26.86 33.24
N VAL A 519 6.71 26.17 34.13
CA VAL A 519 5.40 25.56 33.83
C VAL A 519 4.32 26.64 33.78
N LEU A 520 3.73 26.85 32.61
CA LEU A 520 2.62 27.79 32.39
C LEU A 520 1.27 27.06 32.41
N ALA A 521 0.23 27.76 32.84
CA ALA A 521 -1.13 27.23 32.81
C ALA A 521 -1.67 27.25 31.35
N PRO A 522 -2.16 26.13 30.81
CA PRO A 522 -2.85 26.12 29.52
C PRO A 522 -4.16 26.92 29.58
N PRO A 523 -4.58 27.55 28.47
CA PRO A 523 -5.95 28.02 28.33
C PRO A 523 -6.98 26.90 28.60
N LYS A 524 -8.19 27.28 29.03
CA LYS A 524 -9.23 26.31 29.42
C LYS A 524 -9.56 25.32 28.30
N TYR A 525 -9.78 25.81 27.08
CA TYR A 525 -10.12 24.97 25.92
C TYR A 525 -8.98 24.02 25.52
N PHE A 526 -7.71 24.38 25.76
CA PHE A 526 -6.57 23.46 25.63
C PHE A 526 -6.62 22.35 26.68
N THR A 527 -6.90 22.70 27.94
CA THR A 527 -7.03 21.72 29.03
C THR A 527 -8.13 20.70 28.73
N GLU A 528 -9.31 21.18 28.32
CA GLU A 528 -10.44 20.33 27.95
C GLU A 528 -10.12 19.43 26.74
N ALA A 529 -9.38 19.95 25.74
CA ALA A 529 -8.93 19.17 24.58
C ALA A 529 -7.93 18.07 24.97
N ILE A 530 -6.96 18.37 25.85
CA ILE A 530 -5.98 17.42 26.36
C ILE A 530 -6.68 16.29 27.14
N GLU A 531 -7.64 16.64 27.98
CA GLU A 531 -8.45 15.65 28.73
C GLU A 531 -9.28 14.78 27.78
N PHE A 532 -9.96 15.39 26.80
CA PHE A 532 -10.78 14.67 25.84
C PHE A 532 -9.96 13.72 24.98
N ILE A 533 -8.82 14.13 24.41
CA ILE A 533 -8.08 13.25 23.48
C ILE A 533 -7.40 12.09 24.21
N HIS A 534 -7.02 12.31 25.47
CA HIS A 534 -6.40 11.30 26.32
C HIS A 534 -7.42 10.29 26.89
N GLY A 535 -8.61 10.76 27.29
CA GLY A 535 -9.62 9.98 28.03
C GLY A 535 -10.04 8.71 27.32
N SER A 536 -9.39 7.60 27.59
CA SER A 536 -9.67 6.30 26.98
C SER A 536 -10.57 5.53 27.95
N GLU A 537 -11.88 5.75 27.88
CA GLU A 537 -12.86 4.80 28.43
C GLU A 537 -13.80 4.32 27.34
#